data_AF-A0A960M7I8-F1
#
_entry.id   AF-A0A960M7I8-F1
#
_cell.length_a   1.000
_cell.length_b   1.000
_cell.length_c   1.000
_cell.angle_alpha   90.00
_cell.angle_beta   90.00
_cell.angle_gamma   90.00
#
_symmetry.space_group_name_H-M   'P 1'
#
loop_
_entity.id
_entity.type
_entity.pdbx_description
1 polymer ?
#
loop_
_entity_poly.entity_id
_entity_poly.type
_entity_poly.pdbx_seq_one_letter_code
_entity_poly.pdbx_strand_id
1 'polypeptide(L)'
;MDKLGLNISFYSIPNYLDLDCVEIEYHSPKKFVIVYCPRDGLAKAGFAFVAKPNELNLRDKELQQQSLREAFQDCQWEVPSLLDFMEKTPDFYYDCMAQVHMPKWSEGRVTLAGDAAYAVSPVAGQGASVALVGAYVLAGELATANGNHFIAFENYESCLREYIKQNQDLAQMSVSILKGDCSSWIATKIMWLTLRIGQLMPASWIRFWKKQGQKRTAKAASALTLKDYLRHGNSCS
;
A
#
# COMPACT_ATOMS: atom_id res chain seq x y z
N MET A 1 1.40 -16.16 6.83
CA MET A 1 0.68 -15.01 6.25
C MET A 1 0.03 -14.32 7.42
N ASP A 2 0.45 -13.11 7.69
CA ASP A 2 0.19 -12.43 8.94
C ASP A 2 -0.84 -11.33 8.68
N LYS A 3 -2.00 -11.46 9.31
CA LYS A 3 -3.10 -10.50 9.14
C LYS A 3 -2.75 -9.22 9.90
N LEU A 4 -2.84 -8.09 9.22
CA LEU A 4 -2.51 -6.80 9.80
C LEU A 4 -3.67 -6.21 10.61
N GLY A 5 -4.88 -6.79 10.55
CA GLY A 5 -6.06 -6.26 11.23
C GLY A 5 -6.55 -4.94 10.62
N LEU A 6 -6.35 -4.79 9.31
CA LEU A 6 -6.77 -3.64 8.52
C LEU A 6 -7.61 -4.17 7.36
N ASN A 7 -8.83 -3.66 7.21
CA ASN A 7 -9.70 -3.99 6.10
C ASN A 7 -9.70 -2.84 5.10
N ILE A 8 -9.78 -3.19 3.83
CA ILE A 8 -9.78 -2.23 2.72
C ILE A 8 -10.97 -2.48 1.81
N SER A 9 -11.44 -1.41 1.19
CA SER A 9 -12.45 -1.49 0.13
C SER A 9 -12.15 -0.46 -0.95
N PHE A 10 -12.40 -0.81 -2.21
CA PHE A 10 -12.25 0.07 -3.36
C PHE A 10 -13.40 -0.13 -4.34
N TYR A 11 -13.89 0.95 -4.95
CA TYR A 11 -14.91 0.88 -6.00
C TYR A 11 -14.99 2.15 -6.82
N SER A 12 -15.60 2.06 -8.00
CA SER A 12 -15.94 3.19 -8.84
C SER A 12 -17.13 3.98 -8.31
N ILE A 13 -17.06 5.29 -8.47
CA ILE A 13 -18.13 6.24 -8.21
C ILE A 13 -18.22 7.25 -9.38
N PRO A 14 -19.36 7.91 -9.59
CA PRO A 14 -19.41 9.08 -10.46
C PRO A 14 -18.40 10.13 -9.97
N ASN A 15 -17.79 10.89 -10.89
CA ASN A 15 -16.91 12.01 -10.53
C ASN A 15 -17.72 13.24 -10.05
N TYR A 16 -18.56 13.05 -9.02
CA TYR A 16 -19.47 14.08 -8.51
C TYR A 16 -18.75 15.19 -7.72
N LEU A 17 -17.51 14.94 -7.33
CA LEU A 17 -16.61 15.90 -6.68
C LEU A 17 -15.77 16.71 -7.67
N ASP A 18 -15.97 16.51 -8.98
CA ASP A 18 -15.26 17.21 -10.06
C ASP A 18 -13.73 17.17 -9.90
N LEU A 19 -13.20 15.98 -9.60
CA LEU A 19 -11.76 15.77 -9.40
C LEU A 19 -11.05 15.67 -10.74
N ASP A 20 -9.98 16.46 -10.92
CA ASP A 20 -9.03 16.34 -12.03
C ASP A 20 -7.60 16.35 -11.50
N CYS A 21 -6.88 15.24 -11.67
CA CYS A 21 -5.51 15.06 -11.20
C CYS A 21 -5.32 15.39 -9.69
N VAL A 22 -6.39 15.24 -8.91
CA VAL A 22 -6.44 15.51 -7.47
C VAL A 22 -6.93 14.27 -6.73
N GLU A 23 -6.31 14.04 -5.58
CA GLU A 23 -6.68 13.03 -4.60
C GLU A 23 -7.11 13.76 -3.32
N ILE A 24 -8.27 13.39 -2.78
CA ILE A 24 -8.76 13.86 -1.50
C ILE A 24 -8.66 12.73 -0.49
N GLU A 25 -8.03 13.04 0.64
CA GLU A 25 -7.94 12.13 1.77
C GLU A 25 -8.78 12.63 2.94
N TYR A 26 -9.59 11.77 3.53
CA TYR A 26 -10.30 11.99 4.78
C TYR A 26 -9.79 11.02 5.85
N HIS A 27 -9.35 11.59 6.97
CA HIS A 27 -8.79 10.85 8.09
C HIS A 27 -9.71 10.96 9.30
N SER A 28 -10.03 9.81 9.90
CA SER A 28 -10.72 9.70 11.18
C SER A 28 -9.97 8.69 12.05
N PRO A 29 -10.08 8.69 13.40
CA PRO A 29 -9.40 7.69 14.22
C PRO A 29 -9.65 6.27 13.69
N LYS A 30 -8.58 5.53 13.40
CA LYS A 30 -8.59 4.15 12.86
C LYS A 30 -9.23 3.97 11.48
N LYS A 31 -9.50 5.07 10.76
CA LYS A 31 -10.24 5.07 9.50
C LYS A 31 -9.59 6.05 8.52
N PHE A 32 -9.51 5.64 7.26
CA PHE A 32 -8.95 6.42 6.17
C PHE A 32 -9.84 6.25 4.95
N VAL A 33 -10.14 7.36 4.28
CA VAL A 33 -10.88 7.38 3.02
C VAL A 33 -10.07 8.17 2.01
N ILE A 34 -9.98 7.66 0.80
CA ILE A 34 -9.32 8.28 -0.33
C ILE A 34 -10.32 8.37 -1.48
N VAL A 35 -10.38 9.51 -2.15
CA VAL A 35 -11.15 9.68 -3.39
C VAL A 35 -10.25 10.33 -4.43
N TYR A 36 -10.14 9.71 -5.60
CA TYR A 36 -9.35 10.24 -6.72
C TYR A 36 -10.02 9.93 -8.05
N CYS A 37 -9.75 10.71 -9.08
CA CYS A 37 -10.21 10.43 -10.44
C CYS A 37 -9.01 10.11 -11.35
N PRO A 38 -8.88 8.85 -11.82
CA PRO A 38 -7.97 8.53 -12.90
C PRO A 38 -8.46 9.16 -14.21
N ARG A 39 -7.57 9.26 -15.20
CA ARG A 39 -7.85 9.94 -16.49
C ARG A 39 -8.90 9.24 -17.36
N ASP A 40 -9.35 8.06 -16.97
CA ASP A 40 -10.31 7.22 -17.69
C ASP A 40 -11.78 7.53 -17.36
N GLY A 41 -12.05 8.42 -16.39
CA GLY A 41 -13.31 9.17 -16.29
C GLY A 41 -14.23 8.82 -15.11
N LEU A 42 -14.04 7.69 -14.41
CA LEU A 42 -14.77 7.39 -13.17
C LEU A 42 -13.88 7.58 -11.97
N ALA A 43 -14.36 8.35 -10.98
CA ALA A 43 -13.66 8.49 -9.72
C ALA A 43 -13.66 7.15 -8.95
N LYS A 44 -12.65 6.97 -8.12
CA LYS A 44 -12.44 5.80 -7.27
C LYS A 44 -12.54 6.23 -5.82
N ALA A 45 -13.38 5.54 -5.06
CA ALA A 45 -13.42 5.65 -3.62
C ALA A 45 -12.67 4.48 -3.00
N GLY A 46 -11.79 4.77 -2.05
CA GLY A 46 -11.04 3.79 -1.28
C GLY A 46 -11.26 4.00 0.20
N PHE A 47 -11.40 2.91 0.94
CA PHE A 47 -11.58 2.90 2.38
C PHE A 47 -10.55 1.99 3.00
N ALA A 48 -9.99 2.38 4.14
CA ALA A 48 -9.17 1.53 4.99
C ALA A 48 -9.58 1.74 6.46
N PHE A 49 -9.82 0.67 7.20
CA PHE A 49 -10.25 0.77 8.59
C PHE A 49 -9.82 -0.43 9.42
N VAL A 50 -9.45 -0.16 10.66
CA VAL A 50 -9.01 -1.22 11.59
C VAL A 50 -10.22 -2.03 12.00
N ALA A 51 -10.13 -3.34 11.77
CA ALA A 51 -11.14 -4.31 12.17
C ALA A 51 -10.47 -5.49 12.87
N LYS A 52 -11.23 -6.23 13.70
CA LYS A 52 -10.71 -7.45 14.32
C LYS A 52 -10.35 -8.44 13.22
N PRO A 53 -9.14 -9.04 13.23
CA PRO A 53 -8.79 -10.07 12.28
C PRO A 53 -9.70 -11.28 12.49
N ASN A 54 -10.35 -11.73 11.41
CA ASN A 54 -11.25 -12.89 11.32
C ASN A 54 -12.60 -12.80 12.02
N GLU A 55 -13.64 -12.37 11.30
CA GLU A 55 -15.01 -12.93 11.43
C GLU A 55 -15.82 -12.82 10.11
N LEU A 56 -15.43 -11.94 9.18
CA LEU A 56 -16.22 -11.70 7.96
C LEU A 56 -15.95 -12.74 6.86
N ASN A 57 -17.03 -13.28 6.28
CA ASN A 57 -16.96 -14.06 5.05
C ASN A 57 -16.61 -13.16 3.85
N LEU A 58 -15.37 -13.23 3.37
CA LEU A 58 -14.89 -12.45 2.22
C LEU A 58 -15.49 -12.89 0.87
N ARG A 59 -16.43 -13.84 0.85
CA ARG A 59 -17.18 -14.20 -0.35
C ARG A 59 -18.60 -13.62 -0.38
N ASP A 60 -19.03 -13.01 0.71
CA ASP A 60 -20.36 -12.43 0.85
C ASP A 60 -20.28 -10.91 0.70
N LYS A 61 -20.74 -10.41 -0.47
CA LYS A 61 -20.72 -8.99 -0.80
C LYS A 61 -21.59 -8.16 0.15
N GLU A 62 -22.74 -8.70 0.57
CA GLU A 62 -23.68 -7.98 1.44
C GLU A 62 -23.08 -7.79 2.83
N LEU A 63 -22.43 -8.83 3.39
CA LEU A 63 -21.71 -8.72 4.66
C LEU A 63 -20.53 -7.74 4.58
N GLN A 64 -19.82 -7.68 3.46
CA GLN A 64 -18.71 -6.73 3.25
C GLN A 64 -19.20 -5.28 3.23
N GLN A 65 -20.27 -5.03 2.48
CA GLN A 65 -20.90 -3.72 2.39
C GLN A 65 -21.44 -3.28 3.75
N GLN A 66 -22.10 -4.18 4.48
CA GLN A 66 -22.58 -3.92 5.83
C GLN A 66 -21.44 -3.60 6.80
N SER A 67 -20.35 -4.38 6.76
CA SER A 67 -19.15 -4.13 7.57
C SER A 67 -18.55 -2.76 7.29
N LEU A 68 -18.47 -2.35 6.02
CA LEU A 68 -17.99 -1.02 5.66
C LEU A 68 -18.92 0.08 6.17
N ARG A 69 -20.25 -0.09 6.01
CA ARG A 69 -21.26 0.86 6.49
C ARG A 69 -21.18 1.04 7.99
N GLU A 70 -21.15 -0.05 8.77
CA GLU A 70 -21.00 -0.01 10.22
C GLU A 70 -19.71 0.66 10.67
N ALA A 71 -18.61 0.37 9.97
CA ALA A 71 -17.31 0.97 10.26
C ALA A 71 -17.30 2.47 10.02
N PHE A 72 -18.12 3.00 9.11
CA PHE A 72 -18.10 4.41 8.70
C PHE A 72 -19.36 5.21 9.04
N GLN A 73 -20.34 4.63 9.74
CA GLN A 73 -21.64 5.26 10.04
C GLN A 73 -21.53 6.62 10.77
N ASP A 74 -20.54 6.78 11.65
CA ASP A 74 -20.33 8.02 12.42
C ASP A 74 -19.49 9.06 11.66
N CYS A 75 -18.94 8.70 10.50
CA CYS A 75 -18.08 9.57 9.72
C CYS A 75 -18.91 10.62 8.96
N GLN A 76 -18.41 11.85 8.97
CA GLN A 76 -19.03 13.01 8.33
C GLN A 76 -18.41 13.23 6.94
N TRP A 77 -18.47 14.47 6.43
CA TRP A 77 -18.03 14.82 5.08
C TRP A 77 -18.85 14.06 4.03
N GLU A 78 -18.21 13.55 3.00
CA GLU A 78 -18.82 12.87 1.86
C GLU A 78 -19.00 11.37 2.07
N VAL A 79 -18.60 10.85 3.23
CA VAL A 79 -18.66 9.42 3.53
C VAL A 79 -20.06 8.82 3.36
N PRO A 80 -21.16 9.45 3.80
CA PRO A 80 -22.51 8.94 3.55
C PRO A 80 -22.81 8.77 2.04
N SER A 81 -22.49 9.78 1.22
CA SER A 81 -22.67 9.74 -0.23
C SER A 81 -21.85 8.61 -0.87
N LEU A 82 -20.60 8.43 -0.42
CA LEU A 82 -19.73 7.36 -0.91
C LEU A 82 -20.30 5.98 -0.58
N LEU A 83 -20.79 5.78 0.65
CA LEU A 83 -21.47 4.54 1.06
C LEU A 83 -22.74 4.26 0.25
N ASP A 84 -23.47 5.28 -0.20
CA ASP A 84 -24.64 5.11 -1.08
C ASP A 84 -24.25 4.68 -2.50
N PHE A 85 -23.08 5.09 -3.00
CA PHE A 85 -22.56 4.63 -4.30
C PHE A 85 -22.06 3.19 -4.26
N MET A 86 -21.55 2.74 -3.10
CA MET A 86 -21.06 1.37 -2.87
C MET A 86 -22.06 0.29 -3.30
N GLU A 87 -23.36 0.50 -3.03
CA GLU A 87 -24.40 -0.49 -3.35
C GLU A 87 -24.69 -0.59 -4.85
N LYS A 88 -24.50 0.53 -5.55
CA LYS A 88 -24.84 0.68 -6.97
C LYS A 88 -23.68 0.30 -7.89
N THR A 89 -22.48 0.18 -7.35
CA THR A 89 -21.29 -0.08 -8.17
C THR A 89 -21.17 -1.55 -8.59
N PRO A 90 -20.81 -1.82 -9.86
CA PRO A 90 -20.55 -3.17 -10.32
C PRO A 90 -19.19 -3.71 -9.86
N ASP A 91 -18.25 -2.85 -9.48
CA ASP A 91 -16.84 -3.21 -9.23
C ASP A 91 -16.42 -3.13 -7.76
N PHE A 92 -17.34 -3.41 -6.84
CA PHE A 92 -17.07 -3.40 -5.41
C PHE A 92 -16.00 -4.43 -5.02
N TYR A 93 -14.90 -3.95 -4.46
CA TYR A 93 -13.82 -4.76 -3.89
C TYR A 93 -13.75 -4.55 -2.38
N TYR A 94 -13.51 -5.65 -1.65
CA TYR A 94 -13.24 -5.64 -0.22
C TYR A 94 -12.24 -6.75 0.12
N ASP A 95 -11.28 -6.44 1.00
CA ASP A 95 -10.32 -7.44 1.46
C ASP A 95 -9.76 -7.11 2.85
N CYS A 96 -9.17 -8.12 3.49
CA CYS A 96 -8.40 -7.97 4.72
C CYS A 96 -6.90 -7.98 4.39
N MET A 97 -6.21 -6.93 4.81
CA MET A 97 -4.78 -6.79 4.55
C MET A 97 -3.95 -7.78 5.35
N ALA A 98 -3.02 -8.41 4.66
CA ALA A 98 -2.06 -9.31 5.26
C ALA A 98 -0.69 -9.19 4.58
N GLN A 99 0.34 -9.65 5.28
CA GLN A 99 1.69 -9.80 4.74
C GLN A 99 2.03 -11.27 4.55
N VAL A 100 2.79 -11.56 3.50
CA VAL A 100 3.35 -12.90 3.28
C VAL A 100 4.79 -12.90 3.78
N HIS A 101 5.06 -13.75 4.77
CA HIS A 101 6.38 -13.98 5.34
C HIS A 101 6.80 -15.41 5.04
N MET A 102 7.75 -15.57 4.13
CA MET A 102 8.26 -16.88 3.71
C MET A 102 9.70 -17.07 4.17
N PRO A 103 10.04 -18.18 4.85
CA PRO A 103 11.40 -18.45 5.30
C PRO A 103 12.36 -18.62 4.12
N LYS A 104 11.88 -19.16 3.01
CA LYS A 104 12.62 -19.33 1.75
C LYS A 104 11.69 -19.08 0.56
N TRP A 105 12.20 -18.50 -0.52
CA TRP A 105 11.41 -18.15 -1.70
C TRP A 105 11.58 -19.11 -2.87
N SER A 106 12.38 -20.16 -2.71
CA SER A 106 12.65 -21.12 -3.77
C SER A 106 12.78 -22.55 -3.28
N GLU A 107 12.33 -23.49 -4.12
CA GLU A 107 12.50 -24.92 -3.93
C GLU A 107 12.75 -25.58 -5.29
N GLY A 108 13.91 -26.22 -5.43
CA GLY A 108 14.35 -26.81 -6.69
C GLY A 108 14.40 -25.79 -7.84
N ARG A 109 13.54 -25.98 -8.84
CA ARG A 109 13.44 -25.12 -10.04
C ARG A 109 12.32 -24.09 -9.96
N VAL A 110 11.63 -23.99 -8.83
CA VAL A 110 10.50 -23.08 -8.64
C VAL A 110 10.91 -21.99 -7.66
N THR A 111 10.59 -20.73 -8.00
CA THR A 111 10.76 -19.59 -7.10
C THR A 111 9.49 -18.72 -7.11
N LEU A 112 9.23 -18.08 -5.98
CA LEU A 112 8.15 -17.13 -5.78
C LEU A 112 8.67 -15.71 -6.00
N ALA A 113 7.82 -14.85 -6.58
CA ALA A 113 8.13 -13.44 -6.78
C ALA A 113 6.89 -12.56 -6.51
N GLY A 114 7.13 -11.28 -6.21
CA GLY A 114 6.08 -10.33 -5.88
C GLY A 114 5.27 -10.76 -4.66
N ASP A 115 3.96 -10.51 -4.71
CA ASP A 115 3.06 -10.77 -3.58
C ASP A 115 2.99 -12.25 -3.17
N ALA A 116 3.30 -13.18 -4.09
CA ALA A 116 3.38 -14.61 -3.77
C ALA A 116 4.53 -14.94 -2.81
N ALA A 117 5.61 -14.16 -2.82
CA ALA A 117 6.78 -14.36 -1.95
C ALA A 117 6.78 -13.42 -0.75
N TYR A 118 6.35 -12.18 -0.95
CA TYR A 118 6.58 -11.08 -0.01
C TYR A 118 5.56 -9.93 -0.13
N ALA A 119 4.26 -10.26 -0.19
CA ALA A 119 3.21 -9.25 -0.22
C ALA A 119 3.44 -8.13 0.81
N VAL A 120 3.58 -6.92 0.31
CA VAL A 120 3.71 -5.68 1.08
C VAL A 120 2.34 -5.00 1.10
N SER A 121 1.89 -4.63 2.29
CA SER A 121 0.57 -4.06 2.57
C SER A 121 0.16 -2.96 1.55
N PRO A 122 -0.98 -3.10 0.83
CA PRO A 122 -1.46 -2.12 -0.17
C PRO A 122 -1.54 -0.66 0.28
N VAL A 123 -1.73 -0.38 1.57
CA VAL A 123 -1.85 0.98 2.12
C VAL A 123 -0.57 1.79 1.98
N ALA A 124 0.57 1.15 1.77
CA ALA A 124 1.82 1.85 1.44
C ALA A 124 1.90 2.28 -0.04
N GLY A 125 1.01 1.79 -0.92
CA GLY A 125 1.09 2.01 -2.38
C GLY A 125 2.36 1.45 -3.01
N GLN A 126 3.12 0.59 -2.31
CA GLN A 126 4.44 0.11 -2.74
C GLN A 126 4.44 -1.28 -3.39
N GLY A 127 3.34 -2.02 -3.37
CA GLY A 127 3.30 -3.42 -3.85
C GLY A 127 3.77 -3.60 -5.30
N ALA A 128 3.26 -2.78 -6.21
CA ALA A 128 3.66 -2.84 -7.62
C ALA A 128 5.14 -2.49 -7.83
N SER A 129 5.66 -1.50 -7.09
CA SER A 129 7.07 -1.10 -7.16
C SER A 129 8.00 -2.22 -6.69
N VAL A 130 7.67 -2.82 -5.53
CA VAL A 130 8.42 -3.93 -4.95
C VAL A 130 8.41 -5.16 -5.85
N ALA A 131 7.25 -5.49 -6.45
CA ALA A 131 7.14 -6.60 -7.39
C ALA A 131 7.98 -6.35 -8.67
N LEU A 132 7.99 -5.12 -9.19
CA LEU A 132 8.80 -4.76 -10.37
C LEU A 132 10.30 -4.88 -10.07
N VAL A 133 10.74 -4.34 -8.94
CA VAL A 133 12.13 -4.47 -8.45
C VAL A 133 12.50 -5.94 -8.30
N GLY A 134 11.61 -6.75 -7.73
CA GLY A 134 11.78 -8.19 -7.59
C GLY A 134 11.98 -8.89 -8.92
N ALA A 135 11.11 -8.62 -9.90
CA ALA A 135 11.21 -9.20 -11.24
C ALA A 135 12.53 -8.82 -11.94
N TYR A 136 12.96 -7.56 -11.82
CA TYR A 136 14.23 -7.09 -12.38
C TYR A 136 15.45 -7.84 -11.80
N VAL A 137 15.53 -7.96 -10.47
CA VAL A 137 16.63 -8.66 -9.80
C VAL A 137 16.61 -10.16 -10.15
N LEU A 138 15.44 -10.80 -10.16
CA LEU A 138 15.33 -12.21 -10.52
C LEU A 138 15.83 -12.48 -11.95
N ALA A 139 15.39 -11.66 -12.91
CA ALA A 139 15.84 -11.77 -14.30
C ALA A 139 17.35 -11.55 -14.43
N GLY A 140 17.88 -10.54 -13.72
CA GLY A 140 19.31 -10.22 -13.72
C GLY A 140 20.19 -11.32 -13.14
N GLU A 141 19.79 -11.91 -12.01
CA GLU A 141 20.54 -13.02 -11.39
C GLU A 141 20.47 -14.29 -12.22
N LEU A 142 19.32 -14.58 -12.86
CA LEU A 142 19.22 -15.69 -13.83
C LEU A 142 20.14 -15.51 -15.03
N ALA A 143 20.21 -14.29 -15.58
CA ALA A 143 21.10 -13.97 -16.69
C ALA A 143 22.58 -14.10 -16.28
N THR A 144 22.95 -13.54 -15.12
CA THR A 144 24.33 -13.58 -14.61
C THR A 144 24.79 -15.00 -14.30
N ALA A 145 23.88 -15.87 -13.83
CA ALA A 145 24.17 -17.26 -13.52
C ALA A 145 24.10 -18.19 -14.75
N ASN A 146 23.96 -17.66 -15.97
CA ASN A 146 23.77 -18.44 -17.20
C ASN A 146 22.64 -19.49 -17.07
N GLY A 147 21.54 -19.11 -16.42
CA GLY A 147 20.39 -20.01 -16.19
C GLY A 147 20.57 -21.03 -15.06
N ASN A 148 21.68 -21.01 -14.32
CA ASN A 148 21.83 -21.83 -13.12
C ASN A 148 20.91 -21.30 -11.99
N HIS A 149 19.72 -21.88 -11.91
CA HIS A 149 18.67 -21.47 -10.98
C HIS A 149 19.05 -21.63 -9.51
N PHE A 150 19.96 -22.55 -9.14
CA PHE A 150 20.39 -22.69 -7.74
C PHE A 150 21.10 -21.42 -7.26
N ILE A 151 22.06 -20.94 -8.06
CA ILE A 151 22.82 -19.71 -7.75
C ILE A 151 21.92 -18.48 -7.89
N ALA A 152 21.14 -18.41 -8.98
CA ALA A 152 20.31 -17.26 -9.26
C ALA A 152 19.24 -17.02 -8.18
N PHE A 153 18.56 -18.07 -7.72
CA PHE A 153 17.50 -17.94 -6.70
C PHE A 153 18.07 -17.58 -5.33
N GLU A 154 19.24 -18.11 -4.96
CA GLU A 154 19.92 -17.75 -3.71
C GLU A 154 20.36 -16.28 -3.71
N ASN A 155 20.94 -15.81 -4.82
CA ASN A 155 21.34 -14.41 -4.97
C ASN A 155 20.14 -13.47 -5.00
N TYR A 156 19.08 -13.83 -5.73
CA TYR A 156 17.82 -13.09 -5.79
C TYR A 156 17.23 -12.88 -4.40
N GLU A 157 17.14 -13.97 -3.62
CA GLU A 157 16.62 -13.94 -2.26
C GLU A 157 17.48 -13.07 -1.35
N SER A 158 18.80 -13.28 -1.39
CA SER A 158 19.76 -12.56 -0.55
C SER A 158 19.81 -11.06 -0.84
N CYS A 159 19.71 -10.66 -2.11
CA CYS A 159 19.70 -9.26 -2.53
C CYS A 159 18.45 -8.51 -2.03
N LEU A 160 17.29 -9.15 -2.10
CA LEU A 160 16.01 -8.49 -1.80
C LEU A 160 15.55 -8.65 -0.36
N ARG A 161 16.05 -9.64 0.39
CA ARG A 161 15.53 -9.98 1.74
C ARG A 161 15.40 -8.77 2.65
N GLU A 162 16.45 -7.97 2.75
CA GLU A 162 16.48 -6.80 3.64
C GLU A 162 15.59 -5.66 3.13
N TYR A 163 15.56 -5.43 1.81
CA TYR A 163 14.69 -4.43 1.21
C TYR A 163 13.21 -4.76 1.40
N ILE A 164 12.83 -6.03 1.20
CA ILE A 164 11.49 -6.52 1.45
C ILE A 164 11.12 -6.35 2.92
N LYS A 165 12.00 -6.77 3.83
CA LYS A 165 11.78 -6.65 5.27
C LYS A 165 11.53 -5.19 5.67
N GLN A 166 12.34 -4.25 5.20
CA GLN A 166 12.14 -2.83 5.47
C GLN A 166 10.77 -2.31 4.97
N ASN A 167 10.33 -2.73 3.79
CA ASN A 167 9.02 -2.37 3.28
C ASN A 167 7.88 -3.00 4.10
N GLN A 168 8.04 -4.23 4.55
CA GLN A 168 7.07 -4.90 5.43
C GLN A 168 7.00 -4.23 6.81
N ASP A 169 8.13 -3.85 7.38
CA ASP A 169 8.22 -3.12 8.66
C ASP A 169 7.59 -1.73 8.56
N LEU A 170 7.85 -0.99 7.48
CA LEU A 170 7.21 0.30 7.22
C LEU A 170 5.70 0.17 7.10
N ALA A 171 5.22 -0.86 6.40
CA ALA A 171 3.80 -1.16 6.32
C ALA A 171 3.18 -1.46 7.70
N GLN A 172 3.87 -2.22 8.56
CA GLN A 172 3.42 -2.47 9.93
C GLN A 172 3.38 -1.18 10.76
N MET A 173 4.38 -0.31 10.61
CA MET A 173 4.42 0.99 11.28
C MET A 173 3.21 1.86 10.87
N SER A 174 2.92 1.96 9.57
CA SER A 174 1.74 2.68 9.06
C SER A 174 0.44 2.13 9.63
N VAL A 175 0.30 0.80 9.72
CA VAL A 175 -0.87 0.16 10.34
C VAL A 175 -0.95 0.48 11.83
N SER A 176 0.16 0.42 12.57
CA SER A 176 0.20 0.73 14.02
C SER A 176 -0.17 2.18 14.32
N ILE A 177 0.25 3.12 13.46
CA ILE A 177 -0.17 4.52 13.53
C ILE A 177 -1.69 4.62 13.33
N LEU A 178 -2.23 3.94 12.31
CA LEU A 178 -3.67 3.94 12.04
C LEU A 178 -4.47 3.31 13.20
N LYS A 179 -3.98 2.20 13.78
CA LYS A 179 -4.56 1.57 14.97
C LYS A 179 -4.55 2.46 16.21
N GLY A 180 -3.71 3.48 16.25
CA GLY A 180 -3.50 4.30 17.43
C GLY A 180 -2.74 3.56 18.54
N ASP A 181 -2.03 2.48 18.20
CA ASP A 181 -1.22 1.69 19.14
C ASP A 181 0.08 2.43 19.52
N CYS A 182 0.45 3.48 18.77
CA CYS A 182 1.53 4.38 19.15
C CYS A 182 1.08 5.20 20.37
N SER A 183 1.31 4.63 21.56
CA SER A 183 0.85 5.10 22.86
C SER A 183 1.45 6.46 23.23
N SER A 184 0.86 7.51 22.71
CA SER A 184 0.85 8.81 23.35
C SER A 184 -0.34 9.57 22.82
N TRP A 185 -1.34 9.76 23.67
CA TRP A 185 -2.46 10.66 23.40
C TRP A 185 -1.98 12.05 22.91
N ILE A 186 -0.76 12.44 23.30
CA ILE A 186 -0.07 13.65 22.86
C ILE A 186 0.27 13.56 21.37
N ALA A 187 0.78 12.43 20.87
CA ALA A 187 1.09 12.24 19.45
C ALA A 187 -0.18 12.30 18.58
N THR A 188 -1.28 11.68 19.01
CA THR A 188 -2.56 11.75 18.30
C THR A 188 -3.13 13.17 18.30
N LYS A 189 -3.05 13.89 19.44
CA LYS A 189 -3.47 15.30 19.51
C LYS A 189 -2.56 16.23 18.71
N ILE A 190 -1.25 16.00 18.69
CA ILE A 190 -0.29 16.78 17.89
C ILE A 190 -0.53 16.51 16.41
N MET A 191 -0.77 15.26 15.98
CA MET A 191 -1.10 14.93 14.60
C MET A 191 -2.42 15.61 14.17
N TRP A 192 -3.47 15.50 15.00
CA TRP A 192 -4.74 16.17 14.71
C TRP A 192 -4.61 17.71 14.69
N LEU A 193 -3.86 18.28 15.64
CA LEU A 193 -3.61 19.71 15.71
C LEU A 193 -2.75 20.20 14.53
N THR A 194 -1.75 19.44 14.11
CA THR A 194 -0.92 19.77 12.94
C THR A 194 -1.70 19.68 11.63
N LEU A 195 -2.58 18.68 11.47
CA LEU A 195 -3.50 18.62 10.33
C LEU A 195 -4.48 19.81 10.32
N ARG A 196 -5.00 20.20 11.49
CA ARG A 196 -5.94 21.33 11.61
C ARG A 196 -5.28 22.69 11.42
N ILE A 197 -4.07 22.89 11.96
CA ILE A 197 -3.25 24.08 11.71
C ILE A 197 -2.76 24.10 10.26
N GLY A 198 -2.57 22.94 9.64
CA GLY A 198 -2.21 22.80 8.22
C GLY A 198 -3.19 23.50 7.27
N GLN A 199 -4.48 23.56 7.62
CA GLN A 199 -5.49 24.30 6.86
C GLN A 199 -5.30 25.83 6.91
N LEU A 200 -4.56 26.33 7.90
CA LEU A 200 -4.25 27.75 8.09
C LEU A 200 -2.84 28.11 7.61
N MET A 201 -2.04 27.13 7.17
CA MET A 201 -0.68 27.38 6.72
C MET A 201 -0.64 27.95 5.30
N PRO A 202 0.24 28.93 5.03
CA PRO A 202 0.48 29.41 3.67
C PRO A 202 0.91 28.26 2.74
N ALA A 203 0.39 28.24 1.51
CA ALA A 203 0.65 27.18 0.52
C ALA A 203 2.15 26.99 0.19
N SER A 204 2.99 27.99 0.44
CA SER A 204 4.45 27.90 0.29
C SER A 204 5.09 26.98 1.35
N TRP A 205 4.59 27.01 2.58
CA TRP A 205 5.05 26.16 3.67
C TRP A 205 4.60 24.72 3.51
N ILE A 206 3.34 24.49 3.12
CA ILE A 206 2.84 23.14 2.81
C ILE A 206 3.69 22.51 1.69
N ARG A 207 3.97 23.27 0.62
CA ARG A 207 4.86 22.82 -0.47
C ARG A 207 6.28 22.50 0.01
N PHE A 208 6.83 23.32 0.90
CA PHE A 208 8.16 23.09 1.47
C PHE A 208 8.21 21.80 2.31
N TRP A 209 7.26 21.62 3.25
CA TRP A 209 7.19 20.42 4.09
C TRP A 209 6.83 19.16 3.30
N LYS A 210 5.95 19.26 2.29
CA LYS A 210 5.67 18.17 1.34
C LYS A 210 6.92 17.77 0.57
N LYS A 211 7.71 18.73 0.09
CA LYS A 211 9.01 18.51 -0.58
C LYS A 211 10.04 17.88 0.36
N GLN A 212 10.04 18.26 1.65
CA GLN A 212 10.91 17.69 2.68
C GLN A 212 10.54 16.25 3.03
N GLY A 213 9.23 15.96 3.16
CA GLY A 213 8.69 14.62 3.41
C GLY A 213 8.91 13.68 2.23
N GLN A 214 8.67 14.16 1.01
CA GLN A 214 8.97 13.43 -0.22
C GLN A 214 10.46 13.11 -0.37
N LYS A 215 11.38 13.96 0.09
CA LYS A 215 12.82 13.63 0.11
C LYS A 215 13.13 12.43 1.00
N ARG A 216 12.42 12.25 2.10
CA ARG A 216 12.62 11.09 3.01
C ARG A 216 12.01 9.82 2.45
N THR A 217 10.81 9.87 1.89
CA THR A 217 10.18 8.71 1.24
C THR A 217 10.89 8.32 -0.05
N ALA A 218 11.35 9.29 -0.84
CA ALA A 218 12.16 9.03 -2.02
C ALA A 218 13.51 8.39 -1.66
N LYS A 219 14.16 8.81 -0.56
CA LYS A 219 15.41 8.20 -0.07
C LYS A 219 15.21 6.75 0.42
N ALA A 220 14.04 6.43 0.98
CA ALA A 220 13.68 5.07 1.34
C ALA A 220 13.34 4.21 0.11
N ALA A 221 12.63 4.77 -0.88
CA ALA A 221 12.32 4.10 -2.14
C ALA A 221 13.56 3.85 -3.02
N SER A 222 14.59 4.70 -2.91
CA SER A 222 15.88 4.58 -3.61
C SER A 222 17.00 3.98 -2.75
N ALA A 223 16.66 3.38 -1.60
CA ALA A 223 17.65 2.73 -0.73
C ALA A 223 18.23 1.45 -1.36
N LEU A 224 17.57 0.88 -2.38
CA LEU A 224 18.11 -0.24 -3.14
C LEU A 224 18.99 0.27 -4.28
N THR A 225 20.31 0.21 -4.12
CA THR A 225 21.24 0.31 -5.25
C THR A 225 21.06 -0.96 -6.08
N LEU A 226 20.25 -0.87 -7.13
CA LEU A 226 20.05 -1.96 -8.07
C LEU A 226 21.37 -2.27 -8.80
N LYS A 227 21.76 -3.54 -8.81
CA LYS A 227 22.86 -4.02 -9.64
C LYS A 227 22.51 -3.78 -11.10
N ASP A 228 23.45 -3.20 -11.86
CA ASP A 228 23.26 -2.96 -13.29
C ASP A 228 23.59 -4.24 -14.07
N TYR A 229 22.55 -5.03 -14.34
CA TYR A 229 22.67 -6.29 -15.08
C TYR A 229 22.86 -6.07 -16.59
N LEU A 230 22.59 -4.86 -17.11
CA LEU A 230 22.64 -4.58 -18.56
C LEU A 230 24.07 -4.38 -19.06
N ARG A 231 25.03 -4.09 -18.17
CA ARG A 231 26.41 -3.76 -18.54
C ARG A 231 27.31 -4.99 -18.76
N HIS A 232 26.85 -6.20 -18.46
CA HIS A 232 27.61 -7.45 -18.60
C HIS A 232 27.16 -8.34 -19.77
N GLY A 233 26.17 -7.89 -20.58
CA GLY A 233 25.68 -8.63 -21.75
C GLY A 233 26.48 -8.45 -23.05
N ASN A 234 27.53 -7.62 -23.07
CA ASN A 234 28.28 -7.27 -24.29
C ASN A 234 29.71 -7.85 -24.34
N SER A 235 29.87 -9.14 -24.03
CA SER A 235 31.10 -9.87 -24.37
C SER A 235 30.77 -11.28 -24.85
N CYS A 236 30.16 -11.37 -26.03
CA CYS A 236 30.26 -12.53 -26.90
C CYS A 236 30.84 -12.05 -28.24
N SER A 237 32.15 -12.25 -28.38
CA SER A 237 32.88 -12.26 -29.66
C SER A 237 33.44 -13.66 -29.83
#